data_AF-A0A512JLM3-F1
#
_entry.id   AF-A0A512JLM3-F1
#
_cell.length_a   1.000
_cell.length_b   1.000
_cell.length_c   1.000
_cell.angle_alpha   90.00
_cell.angle_beta   90.00
_cell.angle_gamma   90.00
#
_symmetry.space_group_name_H-M   'P 1'
#
loop_
_entity.id
_entity.type
_entity.pdbx_description
1 polymer ?
#
loop_
_entity_poly.entity_id
_entity_poly.type
_entity_poly.pdbx_seq_one_letter_code
_entity_poly.pdbx_strand_id
1 'polypeptide(L)'
;MSFLLRAALVIAGLSYFAMQRDGTVPQAADVKAVAERQGEQLTALSGSVPAQMRDAAARAATAELVKRLSTQTASRDTLLALDRLPEWRGSDLR
;
A
#
# COMPACT_ATOMS: atom_id res chain seq x y z
N MET A 1 -8.88 14.21 15.81
CA MET A 1 -9.21 12.86 15.31
C MET A 1 -8.09 12.19 14.49
N SER A 2 -7.01 12.87 14.09
CA SER A 2 -5.94 12.25 13.29
C SER A 2 -4.91 11.41 14.07
N PHE A 3 -4.93 11.47 15.41
CA PHE A 3 -3.95 10.76 16.24
C PHE A 3 -4.07 9.24 16.11
N LEU A 4 -5.29 8.71 16.20
CA LEU A 4 -5.55 7.27 16.06
C LEU A 4 -5.16 6.74 14.68
N LEU A 5 -5.46 7.50 13.62
CA LEU A 5 -5.12 7.12 12.25
C LEU A 5 -3.59 7.13 12.03
N ARG A 6 -2.89 8.12 12.59
CA ARG A 6 -1.41 8.16 12.58
C ARG A 6 -0.81 7.00 13.38
N ALA A 7 -1.33 6.72 14.57
CA ALA A 7 -0.86 5.63 15.41
C ALA A 7 -1.07 4.26 14.72
N ALA A 8 -2.25 4.01 14.18
CA ALA A 8 -2.55 2.79 13.43
C ALA A 8 -1.60 2.61 12.24
N LEU A 9 -1.30 3.70 11.51
CA LEU A 9 -0.38 3.66 10.37
C LEU A 9 1.07 3.39 10.80
N VAL A 10 1.53 3.97 11.91
CA VAL A 10 2.87 3.69 12.48
C VAL A 10 2.97 2.24 12.93
N ILE A 11 1.96 1.73 13.61
CA ILE A 11 1.93 0.33 14.08
C ILE A 11 1.98 -0.62 12.88
N ALA A 12 1.12 -0.42 11.87
CA ALA A 12 1.12 -1.24 10.66
C ALA A 12 2.47 -1.21 9.93
N GLY A 13 3.09 -0.02 9.82
CA GLY A 13 4.42 0.13 9.23
C GLY A 13 5.51 -0.63 9.98
N LEU A 14 5.55 -0.50 11.31
CA LEU A 14 6.52 -1.22 12.14
C LEU A 14 6.32 -2.74 12.08
N SER A 15 5.07 -3.21 12.08
CA SER A 15 4.75 -4.64 11.92
C SER A 15 5.19 -5.18 10.56
N TYR A 16 5.00 -4.41 9.48
CA TYR A 16 5.46 -4.78 8.15
C TYR A 16 6.99 -4.86 8.06
N PHE A 17 7.70 -3.89 8.64
CA PHE A 17 9.16 -3.94 8.70
C PHE A 17 9.68 -5.09 9.56
N ALA A 18 8.98 -5.44 10.64
CA ALA A 18 9.31 -6.62 11.44
C ALA A 18 9.16 -7.91 10.61
N MET A 19 8.06 -8.07 9.85
CA MET A 19 7.87 -9.22 8.95
C MET A 19 8.95 -9.30 7.86
N GLN A 20 9.30 -8.16 7.24
CA GLN A 20 10.38 -8.11 6.24
C GLN A 20 11.74 -8.48 6.85
N ARG A 21 12.03 -8.02 8.07
CA ARG A 21 13.28 -8.33 8.78
C ARG A 21 13.39 -9.82 9.10
N ASP A 22 12.29 -10.43 9.52
CA ASP A 22 12.28 -11.83 9.95
C ASP A 22 12.16 -12.80 8.75
N GLY A 23 12.10 -12.29 7.51
CA GLY A 23 11.99 -13.09 6.28
C GLY A 23 10.67 -13.86 6.18
N THR A 24 9.70 -13.54 7.04
CA THR A 24 8.38 -14.17 7.08
C THR A 24 7.50 -13.48 6.06
N VAL A 25 7.58 -13.91 4.80
CA VAL A 25 6.56 -13.55 3.81
C VAL A 25 5.31 -14.34 4.15
N PRO A 26 4.24 -13.72 4.66
CA PRO A 26 3.00 -14.45 4.89
C PRO A 26 2.53 -15.03 3.55
N GLN A 27 2.18 -16.32 3.54
CA GLN A 27 1.60 -16.91 2.33
C GLN A 27 0.38 -16.11 1.90
N ALA A 28 0.21 -15.89 0.61
CA ALA A 28 -0.89 -15.09 0.06
C ALA A 28 -2.28 -15.55 0.53
N ALA A 29 -2.44 -16.84 0.84
CA ALA A 29 -3.66 -17.42 1.40
C ALA A 29 -3.98 -16.89 2.81
N ASP A 30 -2.96 -16.66 3.64
CA ASP A 30 -3.11 -16.21 5.03
C ASP A 30 -3.48 -14.73 5.10
N VAL A 31 -2.88 -13.92 4.22
CA VAL A 31 -3.23 -12.50 4.05
C VAL A 31 -4.68 -12.35 3.58
N LYS A 32 -5.11 -13.19 2.63
CA LYS A 32 -6.49 -13.18 2.13
C LYS A 32 -7.49 -13.53 3.22
N ALA A 33 -7.24 -14.59 4.00
CA ALA A 33 -8.14 -15.02 5.07
C ALA A 33 -8.27 -13.98 6.19
N VAL A 34 -7.19 -13.28 6.53
CA VAL A 34 -7.22 -12.17 7.50
C VAL A 34 -7.98 -10.97 6.92
N ALA A 35 -7.76 -10.63 5.66
CA ALA A 35 -8.46 -9.53 5.01
C ALA A 35 -9.98 -9.79 4.89
N GLU A 36 -10.39 -11.02 4.61
CA GLU A 36 -11.80 -11.43 4.56
C GLU A 36 -12.46 -11.31 5.94
N ARG A 37 -11.83 -11.83 7.01
CA ARG A 37 -12.36 -11.70 8.38
C ARG A 37 -12.48 -10.24 8.82
N GLN A 38 -11.48 -9.41 8.53
CA GLN A 38 -11.52 -7.98 8.85
C GLN A 38 -12.58 -7.25 8.00
N GLY A 39 -12.72 -7.63 6.73
CA GLY A 39 -13.74 -7.11 5.82
C GLY A 39 -15.16 -7.40 6.30
N GLU A 40 -15.43 -8.62 6.79
CA GLU A 40 -16.73 -8.99 7.37
C GLU A 40 -17.05 -8.17 8.62
N GLN A 41 -16.08 -8.01 9.53
CA GLN A 41 -16.25 -7.21 10.75
C GLN A 41 -16.51 -5.73 10.44
N LEU A 42 -15.77 -5.17 9.48
CA LEU A 42 -15.98 -3.79 9.03
C LEU A 42 -17.33 -3.63 8.33
N THR A 43 -17.74 -4.61 7.53
CA THR A 43 -19.04 -4.60 6.84
C THR A 43 -20.19 -4.63 7.85
N ALA A 44 -20.10 -5.50 8.88
CA ALA A 44 -21.08 -5.58 9.95
C ALA A 44 -21.22 -4.26 10.73
N LEU A 45 -20.10 -3.60 11.05
CA LEU A 45 -20.09 -2.29 11.70
C LEU A 45 -20.65 -1.19 10.79
N SER A 46 -20.36 -1.25 9.49
CA SER A 46 -20.82 -0.26 8.51
C SER A 46 -22.33 -0.35 8.23
N GLY A 47 -22.97 -1.49 8.48
CA GLY A 47 -24.42 -1.66 8.36
C GLY A 47 -25.23 -0.75 9.28
N SER A 48 -24.63 -0.29 10.38
CA SER A 48 -25.24 0.67 11.31
C SER A 48 -25.23 2.13 10.82
N VAL A 49 -24.51 2.43 9.73
CA VAL A 49 -24.33 3.77 9.18
C VAL A 49 -25.28 4.01 7.99
N PRO A 50 -25.98 5.16 7.92
CA PRO A 50 -26.85 5.51 6.79
C PRO A 50 -26.13 5.44 5.44
N ALA A 51 -26.81 4.94 4.40
CA ALA A 51 -26.23 4.69 3.09
C ALA A 51 -25.58 5.94 2.45
N GLN A 52 -26.24 7.10 2.56
CA GLN A 52 -25.68 8.37 2.05
C GLN A 52 -24.35 8.76 2.73
N MET A 53 -24.21 8.45 4.03
CA MET A 53 -23.00 8.76 4.78
C MET A 53 -21.88 7.77 4.46
N ARG A 54 -22.22 6.50 4.19
CA ARG A 54 -21.27 5.51 3.66
C ARG A 54 -20.73 5.90 2.30
N ASP A 55 -21.59 6.33 1.39
CA ASP A 55 -21.17 6.76 0.04
C ASP A 55 -20.28 8.00 0.07
N ALA A 56 -20.61 8.98 0.93
CA ALA A 56 -19.79 10.16 1.13
C ALA A 56 -18.42 9.80 1.71
N ALA A 57 -18.38 8.92 2.70
CA ALA A 57 -17.14 8.44 3.30
C ALA A 57 -16.29 7.63 2.31
N ALA A 58 -16.90 6.76 1.50
CA ALA A 58 -16.21 6.00 0.47
C ALA A 58 -15.57 6.91 -0.58
N ARG A 59 -16.29 7.94 -1.07
CA ARG A 59 -15.72 8.92 -2.01
C ARG A 59 -14.59 9.75 -1.41
N ALA A 60 -14.72 10.15 -0.14
CA ALA A 60 -13.67 10.89 0.55
C ALA A 60 -12.40 10.02 0.75
N ALA A 61 -12.59 8.75 1.11
CA ALA A 61 -11.49 7.80 1.30
C ALA A 61 -10.76 7.49 -0.01
N THR A 62 -11.50 7.26 -1.10
CA THR A 62 -10.89 7.03 -2.42
C THR A 62 -10.15 8.26 -2.93
N ALA A 63 -10.70 9.46 -2.74
CA ALA A 63 -10.01 10.70 -3.11
C ALA A 63 -8.70 10.90 -2.34
N GLU A 64 -8.68 10.68 -1.02
CA GLU A 64 -7.45 10.76 -0.22
C GLU A 64 -6.46 9.64 -0.55
N LEU A 65 -6.94 8.43 -0.87
CA LEU A 65 -6.07 7.35 -1.35
C LEU A 65 -5.41 7.71 -2.68
N VAL A 66 -6.17 8.18 -3.67
CA VAL A 66 -5.64 8.62 -4.97
C VAL A 66 -4.63 9.76 -4.80
N LYS A 67 -4.92 10.71 -3.92
CA LYS A 67 -4.00 11.81 -3.60
C LYS A 67 -2.69 11.30 -2.98
N ARG A 68 -2.75 10.34 -2.06
CA ARG A 68 -1.56 9.75 -1.43
C ARG A 68 -0.77 8.86 -2.39
N LEU A 69 -1.46 8.03 -3.17
CA LEU A 69 -0.85 7.19 -4.20
C LEU A 69 -0.16 8.04 -5.24
N SER A 70 -0.82 9.08 -5.78
CA SER A 70 -0.20 9.99 -6.76
C SER A 70 1.05 10.70 -6.24
N THR A 71 1.14 11.00 -4.93
CA THR A 71 2.39 11.51 -4.34
C THR A 71 3.49 10.44 -4.15
N GLN A 72 3.13 9.16 -4.13
CA GLN A 72 4.06 8.03 -4.01
C GLN A 72 4.43 7.37 -5.34
N THR A 73 3.72 7.68 -6.45
CA THR A 73 4.02 7.16 -7.79
C THR A 73 5.26 7.80 -8.43
N ALA A 74 6.19 8.35 -7.65
CA ALA A 74 7.56 8.50 -8.12
C ALA A 74 8.11 7.08 -8.25
N SER A 75 7.97 6.49 -9.45
CA SER A 75 8.59 5.22 -9.81
C SER A 75 10.03 5.25 -9.31
N ARG A 76 10.35 4.40 -8.33
CA ARG A 76 11.73 4.24 -7.88
C ARG A 76 12.44 3.59 -9.04
N ASP A 77 13.10 4.42 -9.83
CA ASP A 77 13.94 3.95 -10.91
C ASP A 77 15.05 3.11 -10.27
N THR A 78 14.89 1.79 -10.35
CA THR A 78 15.87 0.82 -9.85
C THR A 78 16.96 0.54 -10.87
N LEU A 79 16.91 1.15 -12.07
CA LEU A 79 17.94 0.97 -13.07
C LEU A 79 19.19 1.74 -12.63
N LEU A 80 20.32 1.03 -12.67
CA LEU A 80 21.61 1.65 -12.54
C LEU A 80 21.87 2.50 -13.79
N ALA A 81 22.71 3.53 -13.67
CA ALA A 81 23.08 4.36 -14.82
C ALA A 81 23.69 3.53 -15.97
N LEU A 82 24.30 2.38 -15.64
CA LEU A 82 24.86 1.42 -16.59
C LEU A 82 23.78 0.67 -17.39
N ASP A 83 22.61 0.38 -16.81
CA ASP A 83 21.51 -0.31 -17.49
C ASP A 83 20.82 0.57 -18.53
N ARG A 84 20.98 1.90 -18.39
CA ARG A 84 20.47 2.88 -19.36
C ARG A 84 21.39 3.05 -20.58
N LEU A 85 22.55 2.40 -20.59
CA LEU A 85 23.44 2.43 -21.74
C LEU A 85 22.91 1.47 -22.81
N PRO A 86 22.77 1.91 -24.07
CA PRO A 86 22.40 1.02 -25.15
C PRO A 86 23.46 -0.10 -25.31
N GLU A 87 23.02 -1.36 -25.20
CA GLU A 87 23.84 -2.58 -25.32
C GLU A 87 24.67 -2.62 -26.62
N TRP A 88 24.20 -1.95 -27.67
CA TRP A 88 24.83 -1.88 -28.99
C TRP A 88 25.96 -0.85 -29.12
N ARG A 89 26.32 -0.11 -28.06
CA ARG A 89 27.60 0.63 -27.99
C ARG A 89 28.75 -0.23 -27.42
N GLY A 90 28.71 -1.53 -27.64
CA GLY A 90 29.94 -2.30 -27.66
C GLY A 90 30.86 -1.76 -28.77
N SER A 91 32.15 -1.62 -28.46
CA SER A 91 33.29 -1.57 -29.42
C SER A 91 33.78 -0.26 -30.06
N ASP A 92 33.35 0.94 -29.62
CA ASP A 92 34.00 2.20 -30.09
C ASP A 92 35.19 2.67 -29.24
N LEU A 93 35.54 1.95 -28.18
CA LEU A 93 36.80 2.14 -27.46
C LEU A 93 37.84 1.19 -28.04
N ARG A 94 38.51 1.70 -29.07
CA ARG A 94 39.79 1.24 -29.61
C ARG A 94 40.90 1.28 -28.55
#